data_AF-A0A067SWT7-F1
#
_entry.id   AF-A0A067SWT7-F1
#
_cell.length_a   1.000
_cell.length_b   1.000
_cell.length_c   1.000
_cell.angle_alpha   90.00
_cell.angle_beta   90.00
_cell.angle_gamma   90.00
#
_symmetry.space_group_name_H-M   'P 1'
#
loop_
_entity.id
_entity.type
_entity.pdbx_description
1 polymer ?
#
loop_
_entity_poly.entity_id
_entity_poly.type
_entity_poly.pdbx_seq_one_letter_code
_entity_poly.pdbx_strand_id
1 'polypeptide(L)'
;MLTVTSVSIRQATSLAMAMLKDRVVIDLTEEETRDTFYQIVETDLSILNEMLSCPICKERLKRPMILTECGHAFCRNCILGWLNHCFQTRRGGFPDPRSNITTLRIARFTCPTCRISIARKPVKDYTLDNLTRLIEDLILKYEGKAHISVEGVNEDAVWVKFFPI
;
A
#
# COMPACT_ATOMS: atom_id res chain seq x y z
N MET A 1 36.39 -38.83 -4.33
CA MET A 1 35.48 -39.05 -5.47
C MET A 1 34.21 -38.24 -5.22
N LEU A 2 34.10 -37.05 -5.80
CA LEU A 2 32.85 -36.27 -5.83
C LEU A 2 32.61 -35.90 -7.29
N THR A 3 31.72 -36.61 -7.96
CA THR A 3 31.30 -36.31 -9.32
C THR A 3 30.28 -35.18 -9.27
N VAL A 4 30.66 -33.99 -9.72
CA VAL A 4 29.73 -32.89 -9.98
C VAL A 4 28.95 -33.27 -11.23
N THR A 5 27.66 -33.58 -11.09
CA THR A 5 26.77 -33.82 -12.22
C THR A 5 26.42 -32.49 -12.86
N SER A 6 26.94 -32.24 -14.06
CA SER A 6 26.56 -31.10 -14.89
C SER A 6 25.11 -31.28 -15.34
N VAL A 7 24.16 -30.66 -14.64
CA VAL A 7 22.80 -30.50 -15.15
C VAL A 7 22.89 -29.65 -16.41
N SER A 8 22.65 -30.28 -17.55
CA SER A 8 22.74 -29.69 -18.88
C SER A 8 21.80 -28.49 -18.98
N ILE A 9 22.34 -27.33 -19.38
CA ILE A 9 21.63 -26.06 -19.62
C ILE A 9 20.36 -26.25 -20.49
N ARG A 10 20.30 -27.32 -21.28
CA ARG A 10 19.14 -27.71 -22.10
C ARG A 10 17.88 -28.09 -21.30
N GLN A 11 18.01 -28.59 -20.06
CA GLN A 11 16.84 -28.91 -19.22
C GLN A 11 16.22 -27.66 -18.58
N ALA A 12 17.03 -26.63 -18.28
CA ALA A 12 16.53 -25.38 -17.72
C ALA A 12 15.65 -24.59 -18.72
N THR A 13 15.95 -24.70 -20.03
CA THR A 13 15.18 -24.01 -21.08
C THR A 13 13.79 -24.62 -21.32
N SER A 14 13.61 -25.94 -21.17
CA SER A 14 12.28 -26.56 -21.37
C SER A 14 11.34 -26.25 -20.21
N LEU A 15 11.86 -26.17 -18.97
CA LEU A 15 11.09 -25.79 -17.79
C LEU A 15 10.66 -24.31 -17.85
N ALA A 16 11.55 -23.42 -18.30
CA ALA A 16 11.24 -22.00 -18.48
C ALA A 16 10.23 -21.75 -19.62
N MET A 17 10.30 -22.53 -20.71
CA MET A 17 9.30 -22.49 -21.80
C MET A 17 7.93 -23.02 -21.34
N ALA A 18 7.88 -24.05 -20.49
CA ALA A 18 6.64 -24.56 -19.90
C ALA A 18 6.00 -23.57 -18.89
N MET A 19 6.77 -22.62 -18.36
CA MET A 19 6.27 -21.56 -17.48
C MET A 19 5.70 -20.35 -18.23
N LEU A 20 5.93 -20.23 -19.55
CA LEU A 20 5.20 -19.33 -20.44
C LEU A 20 3.84 -19.96 -20.77
N LYS A 21 3.05 -20.08 -19.70
CA LYS A 21 1.71 -20.65 -19.64
C LYS A 21 0.82 -20.09 -20.74
N ASP A 22 0.06 -20.97 -21.37
CA ASP A 22 -0.89 -20.75 -22.45
C ASP A 22 -1.50 -19.35 -22.45
N ARG A 23 -1.14 -18.54 -23.45
CA ARG A 23 -1.91 -17.33 -23.78
C ARG A 23 -3.23 -17.80 -24.38
N VAL A 24 -4.28 -17.79 -23.57
CA VAL A 24 -5.64 -18.01 -24.05
C VAL A 24 -6.06 -16.79 -24.85
N VAL A 25 -6.19 -16.94 -26.16
CA VAL A 25 -6.82 -15.92 -27.01
C VAL A 25 -8.32 -16.07 -26.83
N ILE A 26 -8.95 -15.07 -26.22
CA ILE A 26 -10.40 -15.03 -26.04
C ILE A 26 -10.99 -14.35 -27.27
N ASP A 27 -11.83 -15.06 -28.04
CA ASP A 27 -12.57 -14.49 -29.16
C ASP A 27 -13.74 -13.65 -28.61
N LEU A 28 -13.66 -12.32 -28.72
CA LEU A 28 -14.69 -11.39 -28.23
C LEU A 28 -15.83 -11.15 -29.24
N THR A 29 -15.81 -11.83 -30.39
CA THR A 29 -16.89 -11.73 -31.38
C THR A 29 -18.14 -12.47 -30.91
N GLU A 30 -17.98 -13.58 -30.21
CA GLU A 30 -19.07 -14.31 -29.55
C GLU A 30 -19.61 -13.51 -28.35
N GLU A 31 -20.93 -13.51 -28.17
CA GLU A 31 -21.59 -12.72 -27.12
C GLU A 31 -21.32 -13.30 -25.72
N GLU A 32 -21.39 -14.61 -25.56
CA GLU A 32 -21.15 -15.31 -24.30
C GLU A 32 -19.71 -15.15 -23.78
N THR A 33 -18.72 -15.21 -24.67
CA THR A 33 -17.30 -15.02 -24.32
C THR A 33 -17.00 -13.57 -23.98
N ARG A 34 -17.61 -12.61 -24.68
CA ARG A 34 -17.50 -11.18 -24.42
C ARG A 34 -18.08 -10.81 -23.06
N ASP A 35 -19.27 -11.29 -22.74
CA ASP A 35 -19.91 -11.05 -21.45
C ASP A 35 -19.10 -11.64 -20.30
N THR A 36 -18.61 -12.87 -20.48
CA THR A 36 -17.71 -13.52 -19.52
C THR A 36 -16.43 -12.71 -19.30
N PHE A 37 -15.82 -12.19 -20.37
CA PHE A 37 -14.62 -11.36 -20.29
C PHE A 37 -14.88 -10.06 -19.51
N TYR A 38 -15.98 -9.35 -19.79
CA TYR A 38 -16.33 -8.14 -19.06
C TYR A 38 -16.57 -8.41 -17.59
N GLN A 39 -17.23 -9.51 -17.25
CA GLN A 39 -17.49 -9.88 -15.87
C GLN A 39 -16.22 -10.22 -15.09
N ILE A 40 -15.24 -10.86 -15.74
CA ILE A 40 -13.90 -11.08 -15.16
C ILE A 40 -13.20 -9.75 -14.90
N VAL A 41 -13.15 -8.86 -15.89
CA VAL A 41 -12.48 -7.56 -15.77
C VAL A 41 -13.13 -6.70 -14.68
N GLU A 42 -14.46 -6.70 -14.59
CA GLU A 42 -15.20 -5.98 -13.55
C GLU A 42 -14.89 -6.53 -12.17
N THR A 43 -14.86 -7.86 -12.02
CA THR A 43 -14.52 -8.52 -10.76
C THR A 43 -13.09 -8.19 -10.34
N ASP A 44 -12.12 -8.30 -11.24
CA ASP A 44 -10.72 -8.00 -10.97
C ASP A 44 -10.52 -6.53 -10.56
N LEU A 45 -11.20 -5.60 -11.24
CA LEU A 45 -11.14 -4.18 -10.90
C LEU A 45 -11.76 -3.90 -9.52
N SER A 46 -12.84 -4.60 -9.17
CA SER A 46 -13.47 -4.48 -7.86
C SER A 46 -12.54 -4.96 -6.73
N ILE A 47 -11.86 -6.10 -6.92
CA ILE A 47 -10.88 -6.64 -5.97
C ILE A 47 -9.70 -5.68 -5.79
N LEU A 48 -9.16 -5.16 -6.89
CA LEU A 48 -8.06 -4.17 -6.84
C LEU A 48 -8.49 -2.91 -6.10
N ASN A 49 -9.73 -2.47 -6.28
CA ASN A 49 -10.27 -1.31 -5.59
C ASN A 49 -10.34 -1.51 -4.07
N GLU A 50 -10.78 -2.69 -3.63
CA GLU A 50 -10.81 -3.07 -2.22
C GLU A 50 -9.40 -3.17 -1.62
N MET A 51 -8.46 -3.83 -2.32
CA MET A 51 -7.08 -3.99 -1.87
C MET A 51 -6.34 -2.65 -1.72
N LEU A 52 -6.70 -1.66 -2.52
CA LEU A 52 -6.11 -0.32 -2.50
C LEU A 52 -6.97 0.70 -1.73
N SER A 53 -7.92 0.23 -0.93
CA SER A 53 -8.73 1.09 -0.07
C SER A 53 -8.00 1.42 1.23
N CYS A 54 -8.14 2.67 1.68
CA CYS A 54 -7.62 3.09 2.97
C CYS A 54 -8.50 2.56 4.10
N PRO A 55 -7.94 1.88 5.12
CA PRO A 55 -8.74 1.38 6.24
C PRO A 55 -9.44 2.46 7.07
N ILE A 56 -8.99 3.73 6.99
CA ILE A 56 -9.57 4.86 7.72
C ILE A 56 -10.71 5.51 6.93
N CYS A 57 -10.44 6.06 5.73
CA CYS A 57 -11.45 6.82 4.97
C CYS A 57 -12.29 5.95 4.02
N LYS A 58 -11.94 4.67 3.84
CA LYS A 58 -12.61 3.71 2.93
C LYS A 58 -12.59 4.08 1.44
N GLU A 59 -11.90 5.15 1.08
CA GLU A 59 -11.59 5.53 -0.30
C GLU A 59 -10.27 4.91 -0.75
N ARG A 60 -9.99 4.95 -2.06
CA ARG A 60 -8.67 4.61 -2.62
C ARG A 60 -7.54 5.38 -1.91
N LEU A 61 -6.43 4.70 -1.66
CA LEU A 61 -5.24 5.28 -1.06
C LEU A 61 -4.76 6.51 -1.84
N LYS A 62 -4.61 7.65 -1.14
CA LYS A 62 -4.08 8.92 -1.67
C LYS A 62 -2.76 9.22 -0.96
N ARG A 63 -1.64 9.26 -1.71
CA ARG A 63 -0.28 9.38 -1.15
C ARG A 63 -0.06 8.33 -0.03
N PRO A 64 -0.04 7.03 -0.37
CA PRO A 64 0.01 5.95 0.61
C PRO A 64 1.27 6.02 1.49
N MET A 65 1.05 5.91 2.80
CA MET A 65 2.09 5.85 3.83
C MET A 65 2.01 4.50 4.54
N ILE A 66 3.13 3.78 4.61
CA ILE A 66 3.27 2.50 5.28
C ILE A 66 3.86 2.66 6.67
N LEU A 67 3.27 1.96 7.63
CA LEU A 67 3.83 1.79 8.97
C LEU A 67 4.87 0.67 8.95
N THR A 68 6.13 1.00 9.22
CA THR A 68 7.26 0.05 9.07
C THR A 68 7.19 -1.15 10.02
N GLU A 69 6.47 -1.02 11.13
CA GLU A 69 6.36 -2.02 12.18
C GLU A 69 5.33 -3.10 11.86
N CYS A 70 4.37 -2.83 10.95
CA CYS A 70 3.29 -3.77 10.66
C CYS A 70 2.87 -3.84 9.18
N GLY A 71 3.43 -3.00 8.31
CA GLY A 71 3.15 -3.01 6.87
C GLY A 71 1.81 -2.39 6.45
N HIS A 72 0.92 -2.02 7.38
CA HIS A 72 -0.36 -1.41 7.00
C HIS A 72 -0.18 -0.04 6.35
N ALA A 73 -0.91 0.17 5.26
CA ALA A 73 -0.90 1.39 4.46
C ALA A 73 -2.15 2.25 4.71
N PHE A 74 -1.96 3.57 4.69
CA PHE A 74 -3.04 4.56 4.86
C PHE A 74 -2.79 5.77 3.96
N CYS A 75 -3.84 6.54 3.65
CA CYS A 75 -3.63 7.86 3.05
C CYS A 75 -2.78 8.73 3.98
N ARG A 76 -1.89 9.55 3.41
CA ARG A 76 -1.04 10.48 4.17
C ARG A 76 -1.83 11.30 5.20
N ASN A 77 -2.92 11.92 4.76
CA ASN A 77 -3.73 12.79 5.62
C ASN A 77 -4.48 11.99 6.70
N CYS A 78 -4.89 10.76 6.40
CA CYS A 78 -5.60 9.92 7.37
C CYS A 78 -4.67 9.48 8.51
N ILE A 79 -3.47 9.00 8.21
CA ILE A 79 -2.53 8.62 9.27
C ILE A 79 -2.02 9.84 10.04
N LEU A 80 -1.81 10.99 9.38
CA LEU A 80 -1.49 12.24 10.07
C LEU A 80 -2.60 12.66 11.03
N GLY A 81 -3.86 12.59 10.61
CA GLY A 81 -5.02 12.86 11.46
C GLY A 81 -5.07 11.95 12.68
N TRP A 82 -4.81 10.65 12.48
CA TRP A 82 -4.75 9.66 13.57
C TRP A 82 -3.64 9.96 14.57
N LEU A 83 -2.42 10.26 14.10
CA LEU A 83 -1.30 10.61 14.97
C LEU A 83 -1.57 11.91 15.74
N ASN A 84 -2.15 12.92 15.09
CA ASN A 84 -2.61 14.15 15.76
C ASN A 84 -3.65 13.86 16.83
N HIS A 85 -4.64 13.01 16.53
CA HIS A 85 -5.65 12.61 17.50
C HIS A 85 -5.00 11.91 18.71
N CYS A 86 -4.13 10.93 18.47
CA CYS A 86 -3.40 10.23 19.53
C CYS A 86 -2.54 11.19 20.39
N PHE A 87 -1.92 12.19 19.75
CA PHE A 87 -1.16 13.24 20.41
C PHE A 87 -2.04 14.13 21.31
N GLN A 88 -3.28 14.42 20.89
CA GLN A 88 -4.22 15.28 21.62
C GLN A 88 -5.02 14.53 22.70
N THR A 89 -5.40 13.26 22.48
CA THR A 89 -6.34 12.52 23.35
C THR A 89 -5.71 11.57 24.36
N ARG A 90 -4.41 11.24 24.25
CA ARG A 90 -3.68 10.44 25.24
C ARG A 90 -2.41 11.16 25.69
N ARG A 91 -2.08 11.20 26.99
CA ARG A 91 -1.81 9.99 27.82
C ARG A 91 -0.93 8.98 27.08
N GLY A 92 -0.01 9.45 26.24
CA GLY A 92 1.18 8.72 25.80
C GLY A 92 2.39 9.24 26.56
N GLY A 93 2.38 9.23 27.90
CA GLY A 93 3.50 9.68 28.74
C GLY A 93 3.86 11.17 28.59
N PHE A 94 3.26 12.04 29.40
CA PHE A 94 4.05 13.11 29.98
C PHE A 94 4.86 12.44 31.10
N PRO A 95 6.18 12.71 31.26
CA PRO A 95 6.83 12.33 32.50
C PRO A 95 6.05 13.00 33.63
N ASP A 96 5.57 12.23 34.59
CA ASP A 96 5.14 12.79 35.87
C ASP A 96 6.34 13.56 36.42
N PRO A 97 6.24 14.87 36.71
CA PRO A 97 7.34 15.64 37.28
C PRO A 97 7.86 15.05 38.61
N ARG A 98 7.10 14.13 39.22
CA ARG A 98 7.43 13.42 40.47
C ARG A 98 7.94 11.99 40.26
N SER A 99 7.97 11.46 39.04
CA SER A 99 8.51 10.11 38.78
C SER A 99 9.96 10.15 38.32
N ASN A 100 10.86 9.69 39.19
CA ASN A 100 12.30 9.54 38.90
C ASN A 100 12.61 8.35 37.97
N ILE A 101 11.68 7.96 37.09
CA ILE A 101 11.86 6.83 36.18
C ILE A 101 12.31 7.37 34.82
N THR A 102 13.62 7.50 34.65
CA THR A 102 14.31 8.08 33.49
C THR A 102 14.40 7.18 32.27
N THR A 103 13.62 6.10 32.17
CA THR A 103 13.74 5.14 31.07
C THR A 103 12.46 4.31 30.90
N LEU A 104 11.66 4.58 29.86
CA LEU A 104 11.00 3.56 29.04
C LEU A 104 10.25 4.22 27.88
N ARG A 105 10.68 3.90 26.65
CA ARG A 105 10.04 4.25 25.38
C ARG A 105 8.63 3.65 25.29
N ILE A 106 7.64 4.27 25.95
CA ILE A 106 6.24 3.92 25.73
C ILE A 106 5.88 4.44 24.34
N ALA A 107 5.61 3.53 23.40
CA ALA A 107 5.17 3.92 22.07
C ALA A 107 3.90 4.77 22.17
N ARG A 108 3.99 6.04 21.76
CA ARG A 108 2.89 7.02 21.88
C ARG A 108 1.79 6.80 20.85
N PHE A 109 2.07 6.01 19.81
CA PHE A 109 1.22 5.84 18.65
C PHE A 109 1.00 4.35 18.36
N THR A 110 -0.18 4.02 17.84
CA THR A 110 -0.55 2.65 17.46
C THR A 110 -1.15 2.63 16.06
N CYS A 111 -1.01 1.50 15.37
CA CYS A 111 -1.66 1.28 14.09
C CYS A 111 -3.19 1.29 14.24
N PRO A 112 -3.95 2.05 13.42
CA PRO A 112 -5.41 2.04 13.42
C PRO A 112 -6.01 0.65 13.15
N THR A 113 -5.32 -0.19 12.36
CA THR A 113 -5.80 -1.51 11.94
C THR A 113 -5.45 -2.59 12.95
N CYS A 114 -4.17 -2.79 13.26
CA CYS A 114 -3.72 -3.92 14.09
C CYS A 114 -3.22 -3.53 15.49
N ARG A 115 -3.28 -2.24 15.86
CA ARG A 115 -2.85 -1.70 17.15
C ARG A 115 -1.38 -1.89 17.52
N ILE A 116 -0.55 -2.45 16.64
CA ILE A 116 0.91 -2.50 16.81
C ILE A 116 1.45 -1.10 17.05
N SER A 117 2.36 -0.98 18.02
CA SER A 117 3.07 0.25 18.38
C SER A 117 3.90 0.78 17.21
N ILE A 118 3.79 2.09 16.96
CA ILE A 118 4.53 2.80 15.92
C ILE A 118 5.61 3.63 16.61
N ALA A 119 6.87 3.38 16.26
CA ALA A 119 8.02 4.11 16.81
C ALA A 119 8.71 4.96 15.75
N ARG A 120 8.56 4.63 14.46
CA ARG A 120 9.22 5.32 13.34
C ARG A 120 8.23 6.09 12.48
N LYS A 121 8.75 7.11 11.78
CA LYS A 121 8.01 7.87 10.78
C LYS A 121 7.46 6.91 9.71
N PRO A 122 6.17 7.02 9.33
CA PRO A 122 5.62 6.30 8.19
C PRO A 122 6.39 6.60 6.90
N VAL A 123 6.57 5.60 6.05
CA VAL A 123 7.33 5.70 4.80
C VAL A 123 6.36 5.80 3.63
N LYS A 124 6.62 6.71 2.67
CA LYS A 124 5.83 6.78 1.44
C LYS A 124 6.08 5.52 0.60
N ASP A 125 5.01 4.86 0.17
CA ASP A 125 5.12 3.74 -0.78
C ASP A 125 4.86 4.25 -2.20
N TYR A 126 5.91 4.33 -3.00
CA TYR A 126 5.82 4.80 -4.38
C TYR A 126 5.15 3.78 -5.32
N THR A 127 5.26 2.48 -5.02
CA THR A 127 4.63 1.43 -5.82
C THR A 127 3.11 1.50 -5.67
N LEU A 128 2.61 1.61 -4.44
CA LEU A 128 1.19 1.83 -4.20
C LEU A 128 0.71 3.17 -4.76
N ASP A 129 1.51 4.25 -4.66
CA ASP A 129 1.18 5.55 -5.26
C ASP A 129 0.99 5.41 -6.78
N ASN A 130 1.91 4.73 -7.47
CA ASN A 130 1.81 4.48 -8.90
C ASN A 130 0.60 3.62 -9.28
N LEU A 131 0.32 2.55 -8.53
CA LEU A 131 -0.83 1.68 -8.78
C LEU A 131 -2.16 2.43 -8.61
N THR A 132 -2.27 3.23 -7.54
CA THR A 132 -3.49 4.01 -7.29
C THR A 132 -3.76 5.05 -8.37
N ARG A 133 -2.71 5.75 -8.84
CA ARG A 133 -2.80 6.70 -9.96
C ARG A 133 -3.16 6.01 -11.27
N LEU A 134 -2.55 4.86 -11.55
CA LEU A 134 -2.85 4.11 -12.77
C LEU A 134 -4.33 3.70 -12.83
N ILE A 135 -4.88 3.20 -11.73
CA ILE A 135 -6.31 2.81 -11.68
C ILE A 135 -7.21 4.03 -11.81
N GLU A 136 -6.85 5.15 -11.18
CA GLU A 136 -7.58 6.40 -11.32
C GLU A 136 -7.60 6.89 -12.78
N ASP A 137 -6.45 6.87 -13.45
CA ASP A 137 -6.33 7.22 -14.87
C ASP A 137 -7.16 6.29 -15.77
N LEU A 138 -7.19 4.99 -15.47
CA LEU A 138 -8.01 4.03 -16.21
C LEU A 138 -9.50 4.36 -16.04
N ILE A 139 -9.97 4.53 -14.80
CA ILE A 139 -11.38 4.88 -14.52
C ILE A 139 -11.76 6.19 -15.21
N LEU A 140 -10.92 7.22 -15.11
CA LEU A 140 -11.20 8.52 -15.73
C LEU A 140 -11.27 8.45 -17.26
N LYS A 141 -10.42 7.62 -17.89
CA LYS A 141 -10.51 7.34 -19.33
C LYS A 141 -11.83 6.68 -19.71
N TYR A 142 -12.32 5.74 -18.91
CA TYR A 142 -13.64 5.14 -19.12
C TYR A 142 -14.78 6.15 -18.93
N GLU A 143 -14.68 7.06 -17.95
CA GLU A 143 -15.70 8.06 -17.66
C GLU A 143 -15.63 9.32 -18.55
N GLY A 144 -14.60 9.46 -19.40
CA GLY A 144 -14.40 10.63 -20.25
C GLY A 144 -14.03 11.92 -19.50
N LYS A 145 -13.45 11.82 -18.30
CA LYS A 145 -13.09 12.97 -17.44
C LYS A 145 -11.59 13.25 -17.48
N ALA A 146 -11.20 14.52 -17.44
CA ALA A 146 -9.79 14.94 -17.38
C ALA A 146 -9.30 15.05 -15.93
N HIS A 147 -8.04 14.65 -15.71
CA HIS A 147 -7.37 14.73 -14.41
C HIS A 147 -6.72 16.11 -14.18
N ILE A 148 -6.86 16.67 -12.97
CA ILE A 148 -6.10 17.84 -12.50
C ILE A 148 -5.17 17.36 -11.39
N SER A 149 -3.88 17.21 -11.69
CA SER A 149 -2.86 16.94 -10.69
C SER A 149 -2.43 18.22 -9.99
N VAL A 150 -2.73 18.34 -8.71
CA VAL A 150 -2.10 19.36 -7.84
C VAL A 150 -0.95 18.70 -7.09
N GLU A 151 0.28 18.93 -7.56
CA GLU A 151 1.50 18.60 -6.82
C GLU A 151 2.13 19.87 -6.24
N GLY A 152 2.61 19.75 -5.01
CA GLY A 152 3.49 20.75 -4.41
C GLY A 152 3.05 21.22 -3.04
N VAL A 153 3.51 20.52 -2.00
CA VAL A 153 4.06 21.19 -0.81
C VAL A 153 5.22 20.34 -0.31
N ASN A 154 6.28 20.95 0.22
CA ASN A 154 7.33 20.20 0.90
C ASN A 154 6.73 19.57 2.18
N GLU A 155 6.38 18.29 2.08
CA GLU A 155 5.47 17.59 2.99
C GLU A 155 6.15 16.97 4.22
N ASP A 156 7.48 17.04 4.29
CA ASP A 156 8.26 16.28 5.27
C ASP A 156 8.39 16.95 6.64
N ALA A 157 8.30 18.28 6.71
CA ALA A 157 8.41 19.05 7.95
C ALA A 157 7.31 18.70 8.97
N VAL A 158 6.14 18.26 8.49
CA VAL A 158 4.97 17.91 9.33
C VAL A 158 5.28 16.74 10.29
N TRP A 159 6.22 15.87 9.94
CA TRP A 159 6.51 14.65 10.72
C TRP A 159 7.42 14.90 11.92
N VAL A 160 8.21 15.98 11.90
CA VAL A 160 9.21 16.28 12.94
C VAL A 160 8.58 16.37 14.33
N LYS A 161 7.36 16.91 14.43
CA LYS A 161 6.64 17.02 15.71
C LYS A 161 6.25 15.66 16.32
N PHE A 162 6.18 14.60 15.51
CA PHE A 162 5.81 13.25 15.96
C PHE A 162 7.03 12.34 16.13
N PHE A 163 8.04 12.53 15.28
CA PHE A 163 9.26 11.71 15.22
C PHE A 163 10.49 12.62 15.12
N PRO A 164 10.89 13.27 16.24
CA PRO A 164 12.12 14.07 16.29
C PRO A 164 13.35 13.17 16.11
N ILE A 165 14.39 13.70 15.47
CA ILE A 165 15.69 13.03 15.22
C ILE A 165 16.46 12.89 16.53
#